data_AF-A0A3L8NZ81-F1
#
_entry.id   AF-A0A3L8NZ81-F1
#
_cell.length_a   1.000
_cell.length_b   1.000
_cell.length_c   1.000
_cell.angle_alpha   90.00
_cell.angle_beta   90.00
_cell.angle_gamma   90.00
#
_symmetry.space_group_name_H-M   'P 1'
#
loop_
_entity.id
_entity.type
_entity.pdbx_description
1 polymer ?
#
loop_
_entity_poly.entity_id
_entity_poly.type
_entity_poly.pdbx_seq_one_letter_code
_entity_poly.pdbx_strand_id
1 'polypeptide(L)'
;MSDFDVEDFAQQIADQAESFLVAIQGVSRGEAGAAAVPLLLLEVSQIMLAGARLGAQQDFVPEQEFQPDVGPDPDLDRMRLRLADILGDVDLYGATLEPYDPETTPARISDDLSSIATDVANGLRHFRDGDHTEALWWWQYSYLSSWGTSGSGVLSALHSVVAHSRLDRDLDPIELEEVQEASAMLDSASDRG
;
A
#
# COMPACT_ATOMS: atom_id res chain seq x y z
N MET A 1 -1.99 -23.93 15.38
CA MET A 1 -3.24 -23.76 14.62
C MET A 1 -3.63 -25.15 14.12
N SER A 2 -4.91 -25.55 14.14
CA SER A 2 -5.30 -26.81 13.49
C SER A 2 -5.32 -26.64 11.96
N ASP A 3 -5.25 -27.71 11.19
CA ASP A 3 -5.29 -27.62 9.72
C ASP A 3 -6.55 -26.91 9.21
N PHE A 4 -7.69 -27.16 9.86
CA PHE A 4 -8.95 -26.48 9.58
C PHE A 4 -8.86 -24.96 9.85
N ASP A 5 -8.17 -24.56 10.93
CA ASP A 5 -7.95 -23.14 11.23
C ASP A 5 -7.00 -22.46 10.21
N VAL A 6 -6.07 -23.22 9.61
CA VAL A 6 -5.15 -22.74 8.57
C VAL A 6 -5.90 -22.46 7.27
N GLU A 7 -6.71 -23.41 6.81
CA GLU A 7 -7.52 -23.27 5.60
C GLU A 7 -8.51 -22.09 5.72
N ASP A 8 -9.22 -22.00 6.84
CA ASP A 8 -10.17 -20.91 7.10
C ASP A 8 -9.46 -19.53 7.13
N PHE A 9 -8.28 -19.46 7.72
CA PHE A 9 -7.51 -18.22 7.75
C PHE A 9 -6.97 -17.85 6.36
N ALA A 10 -6.44 -18.83 5.63
CA ALA A 10 -5.98 -18.65 4.25
C ALA A 10 -7.10 -18.14 3.35
N GLN A 11 -8.31 -18.70 3.46
CA GLN A 11 -9.48 -18.25 2.70
C GLN A 11 -9.81 -16.78 2.98
N GLN A 12 -9.77 -16.36 4.25
CA GLN A 12 -10.05 -14.98 4.61
C GLN A 12 -9.01 -13.99 4.07
N ILE A 13 -7.73 -14.39 4.02
CA ILE A 13 -6.69 -13.57 3.39
C ILE A 13 -6.85 -13.57 1.87
N ALA A 14 -7.20 -14.71 1.27
CA ALA A 14 -7.45 -14.83 -0.17
C ALA A 14 -8.60 -13.92 -0.64
N ASP A 15 -9.69 -13.84 0.13
CA ASP A 15 -10.83 -12.96 -0.18
C ASP A 15 -10.41 -11.47 -0.19
N GLN A 16 -9.58 -11.07 0.78
CA GLN A 16 -9.06 -9.70 0.89
C GLN A 16 -8.06 -9.39 -0.23
N ALA A 17 -7.18 -10.34 -0.55
CA ALA A 17 -6.24 -10.26 -1.65
C ALA A 17 -6.95 -10.12 -3.01
N GLU A 18 -7.96 -10.94 -3.27
CA GLU A 18 -8.72 -10.90 -4.51
C GLU A 18 -9.51 -9.60 -4.65
N SER A 19 -10.15 -9.13 -3.57
CA SER A 19 -10.84 -7.83 -3.54
C SER A 19 -9.90 -6.69 -3.92
N PHE A 20 -8.72 -6.63 -3.28
CA PHE A 20 -7.70 -5.62 -3.56
C PHE A 20 -7.27 -5.64 -5.03
N LEU A 21 -6.93 -6.82 -5.57
CA LEU A 21 -6.47 -6.97 -6.96
C LEU A 21 -7.55 -6.56 -7.98
N VAL A 22 -8.80 -6.94 -7.75
CA VAL A 22 -9.93 -6.55 -8.61
C VAL A 22 -10.13 -5.03 -8.58
N ALA A 23 -10.09 -4.43 -7.40
CA ALA A 23 -10.35 -3.01 -7.23
C ALA A 23 -9.25 -2.13 -7.85
N ILE A 24 -7.97 -2.42 -7.60
CA ILE A 24 -6.87 -1.66 -8.22
C ILE A 24 -6.88 -1.80 -9.75
N GLN A 25 -7.28 -2.97 -10.26
CA GLN A 25 -7.38 -3.17 -11.71
C GLN A 25 -8.55 -2.36 -12.28
N GLY A 26 -9.69 -2.30 -11.59
CA GLY A 26 -10.81 -1.43 -11.95
C GLY A 26 -10.42 0.05 -11.97
N VAL A 27 -9.72 0.51 -10.92
CA VAL A 27 -9.16 1.87 -10.87
C VAL A 27 -8.25 2.11 -12.06
N SER A 28 -7.30 1.21 -12.36
CA SER A 28 -6.38 1.35 -13.50
C SER A 28 -7.08 1.41 -14.86
N ARG A 29 -8.32 0.91 -14.98
CA ARG A 29 -9.13 1.00 -16.20
C ARG A 29 -9.95 2.30 -16.27
N GLY A 30 -9.82 3.18 -15.29
CA GLY A 30 -10.51 4.46 -15.20
C GLY A 30 -11.94 4.36 -14.65
N GLU A 31 -12.36 3.20 -14.12
CA GLU A 31 -13.73 2.94 -13.68
C GLU A 31 -14.13 3.80 -12.46
N ALA A 32 -13.13 4.23 -11.69
CA ALA A 32 -13.32 5.02 -10.46
C ALA A 32 -13.54 6.52 -10.70
N GLY A 33 -13.12 7.07 -11.86
CA GLY A 33 -13.17 8.51 -12.13
C GLY A 33 -12.60 9.36 -10.98
N ALA A 34 -13.37 10.35 -10.53
CA ALA A 34 -13.00 11.24 -9.44
C ALA A 34 -12.83 10.55 -8.07
N ALA A 35 -13.30 9.31 -7.92
CA ALA A 35 -13.15 8.53 -6.69
C ALA A 35 -11.87 7.68 -6.66
N ALA A 36 -10.99 7.76 -7.67
CA ALA A 36 -9.79 6.93 -7.77
C ALA A 36 -8.93 6.96 -6.50
N VAL A 37 -8.52 8.15 -6.04
CA VAL A 37 -7.65 8.28 -4.86
C VAL A 37 -8.35 7.81 -3.56
N PRO A 38 -9.60 8.21 -3.24
CA PRO A 38 -10.31 7.67 -2.08
C PRO A 38 -10.53 6.15 -2.12
N LEU A 39 -10.76 5.57 -3.30
CA LEU A 39 -10.90 4.11 -3.44
C LEU A 39 -9.55 3.42 -3.23
N LEU A 40 -8.46 3.92 -3.83
CA LEU A 40 -7.13 3.39 -3.57
C LEU A 40 -6.78 3.45 -2.08
N LEU A 41 -7.12 4.54 -1.39
CA LEU A 41 -6.91 4.66 0.06
C LEU A 41 -7.67 3.57 0.84
N LEU A 42 -8.92 3.29 0.46
CA LEU A 42 -9.74 2.24 1.07
C LEU A 42 -9.12 0.86 0.85
N GLU A 43 -8.79 0.53 -0.40
CA GLU A 43 -8.26 -0.79 -0.77
C GLU A 43 -6.89 -1.03 -0.12
N VAL A 44 -6.02 -0.01 -0.09
CA VAL A 44 -4.72 -0.09 0.61
C VAL A 44 -4.92 -0.29 2.11
N SER A 45 -5.89 0.40 2.73
CA SER A 45 -6.22 0.17 4.15
C SER A 45 -6.67 -1.27 4.42
N GLN A 46 -7.47 -1.85 3.53
CA GLN A 46 -7.99 -3.21 3.66
C GLN A 46 -6.89 -4.27 3.51
N ILE A 47 -6.00 -4.13 2.51
CA ILE A 47 -4.90 -5.07 2.35
C ILE A 47 -3.86 -4.93 3.47
N MET A 48 -3.65 -3.72 4.00
CA MET A 48 -2.81 -3.51 5.19
C MET A 48 -3.42 -4.16 6.45
N LEU A 49 -4.76 -4.18 6.58
CA LEU A 49 -5.42 -4.97 7.63
C LEU A 49 -5.15 -6.47 7.46
N ALA A 50 -5.21 -7.00 6.23
CA ALA A 50 -4.86 -8.39 5.96
C ALA A 50 -3.40 -8.69 6.35
N GLY A 51 -2.48 -7.81 5.97
CA GLY A 51 -1.06 -7.87 6.35
C GLY A 51 -0.85 -7.85 7.86
N ALA A 52 -1.49 -6.93 8.57
CA ALA A 52 -1.42 -6.86 10.03
C ALA A 52 -1.93 -8.15 10.70
N ARG A 53 -2.97 -8.78 10.15
CA ARG A 53 -3.47 -10.08 10.63
C ARG A 53 -2.45 -11.20 10.42
N LEU A 54 -1.72 -11.21 9.30
CA LEU A 54 -0.62 -12.14 9.04
C LEU A 54 0.56 -11.92 9.99
N GLY A 55 0.95 -10.67 10.22
CA GLY A 55 2.05 -10.31 11.14
C GLY A 55 1.75 -10.59 12.62
N ALA A 56 0.47 -10.76 12.98
CA ALA A 56 0.06 -11.16 14.33
C ALA A 56 0.12 -12.69 14.56
N GLN A 57 0.32 -13.49 13.50
CA GLN A 57 0.45 -14.94 13.62
C GLN A 57 1.89 -15.33 13.94
N GLN A 58 2.06 -16.56 14.45
CA GLN A 58 3.37 -17.21 14.42
C GLN A 58 3.80 -17.44 12.97
N ASP A 59 5.11 -17.57 12.75
CA ASP A 59 5.65 -17.81 11.43
C ASP A 59 5.07 -19.09 10.83
N PHE A 60 4.54 -18.99 9.62
CA PHE A 60 4.19 -20.15 8.82
C PHE A 60 5.47 -20.81 8.31
N VAL A 61 5.47 -22.13 8.17
CA VAL A 61 6.64 -22.87 7.69
C VAL A 61 6.18 -23.77 6.54
N PRO A 62 6.71 -23.58 5.32
CA PRO A 62 6.35 -24.42 4.18
C PRO A 62 6.85 -25.85 4.38
N GLU A 63 6.16 -26.81 3.76
CA GLU A 63 6.55 -28.23 3.84
C GLU A 63 7.81 -28.54 3.01
N GLN A 64 8.04 -27.77 1.96
CA GLN A 64 9.14 -27.94 1.01
C GLN A 64 10.20 -26.85 1.22
N GLU A 65 11.47 -27.19 0.94
CA GLU A 65 12.59 -26.23 1.02
C GLU A 65 12.55 -25.20 -0.12
N PHE A 66 11.99 -25.59 -1.27
CA PHE A 66 11.86 -24.74 -2.45
C PHE A 66 10.40 -24.44 -2.73
N GLN A 67 10.13 -23.20 -3.15
CA GLN A 67 8.82 -22.75 -3.57
C GLN A 67 8.31 -23.60 -4.76
N PRO A 68 7.07 -24.11 -4.71
CA PRO A 68 6.41 -24.75 -5.85
C PRO A 68 6.27 -23.80 -7.04
N ASP A 69 6.48 -24.30 -8.25
CA ASP A 69 6.26 -23.52 -9.47
C ASP A 69 4.75 -23.33 -9.72
N VAL A 70 4.28 -22.09 -9.56
CA VAL A 70 2.90 -21.69 -9.85
C VAL A 70 2.75 -21.07 -11.24
N GLY A 71 3.81 -21.05 -12.05
CA GLY A 71 3.91 -20.49 -13.41
C GLY A 71 4.59 -19.10 -13.46
N PRO A 72 4.54 -18.39 -14.59
CA PRO A 72 5.16 -17.07 -14.74
C PRO A 72 4.47 -15.97 -13.92
N ASP A 73 5.24 -15.00 -13.45
CA ASP A 73 4.71 -13.82 -12.74
C ASP A 73 3.73 -13.01 -13.61
N PRO A 74 2.71 -12.39 -12.99
CA PRO A 74 1.82 -11.51 -13.72
C PRO A 74 2.56 -10.29 -14.24
N ASP A 75 2.45 -10.01 -15.54
CA ASP A 75 2.94 -8.75 -16.12
C ASP A 75 1.96 -7.62 -15.79
N LEU A 76 2.30 -6.85 -14.75
CA LEU A 76 1.51 -5.72 -14.26
C LEU A 76 1.99 -4.36 -14.78
N ASP A 77 2.98 -4.30 -15.69
CA ASP A 77 3.56 -3.01 -16.13
C ASP A 77 2.52 -2.11 -16.82
N ARG A 78 1.61 -2.70 -17.60
CA ARG A 78 0.50 -1.95 -18.19
C ARG A 78 -0.47 -1.38 -17.16
N MET A 79 -0.68 -2.06 -16.04
CA MET A 79 -1.50 -1.54 -14.94
C MET A 79 -0.77 -0.37 -14.26
N ARG A 80 0.51 -0.54 -13.98
CA ARG A 80 1.40 0.49 -13.39
C ARG A 80 1.36 1.79 -14.17
N LEU A 81 1.57 1.72 -15.49
CA LEU A 81 1.56 2.90 -16.36
C LEU A 81 0.20 3.62 -16.38
N ARG A 82 -0.91 2.88 -16.30
CA ARG A 82 -2.25 3.48 -16.24
C ARG A 82 -2.53 4.12 -14.88
N LEU A 83 -2.08 3.50 -13.79
CA LEU A 83 -2.18 4.09 -12.46
C LEU A 83 -1.39 5.40 -12.39
N ALA A 84 -0.17 5.44 -12.95
CA ALA A 84 0.64 6.64 -13.03
C ALA A 84 -0.08 7.78 -13.78
N ASP A 85 -0.74 7.48 -14.91
CA ASP A 85 -1.54 8.44 -15.67
C ASP A 85 -2.75 8.97 -14.87
N ILE A 86 -3.44 8.10 -14.15
CA ILE A 86 -4.59 8.46 -13.30
C ILE A 86 -4.17 9.32 -12.11
N LEU A 87 -3.02 9.01 -11.50
CA LEU A 87 -2.52 9.71 -10.32
C LEU A 87 -1.86 11.04 -10.68
N GLY A 88 -1.25 11.17 -11.86
CA GLY A 88 -0.63 12.42 -12.31
C GLY A 88 0.39 12.94 -11.30
N ASP A 89 0.26 14.21 -10.90
CA ASP A 89 1.21 14.87 -10.00
C ASP A 89 1.26 14.26 -8.60
N VAL A 90 0.19 13.59 -8.15
CA VAL A 90 0.16 12.95 -6.82
C VAL A 90 0.79 11.55 -6.82
N ASP A 91 1.25 11.05 -7.97
CA ASP A 91 1.93 9.75 -8.06
C ASP A 91 3.28 9.76 -7.33
N LEU A 92 4.01 10.89 -7.36
CA LEU A 92 5.32 11.02 -6.73
C LEU A 92 5.20 11.43 -5.26
N TYR A 93 5.85 10.70 -4.36
CA TYR A 93 5.90 11.02 -2.94
C TYR A 93 7.29 10.75 -2.34
N GLY A 94 7.54 11.29 -1.14
CA GLY A 94 8.74 10.98 -0.37
C GLY A 94 8.48 9.77 0.54
N ALA A 95 9.07 8.62 0.22
CA ALA A 95 8.97 7.41 1.02
C ALA A 95 10.02 7.39 2.13
N THR A 96 9.58 7.08 3.35
CA THR A 96 10.47 6.75 4.47
C THR A 96 10.69 5.23 4.47
N LEU A 97 11.91 4.79 4.20
CA LEU A 97 12.26 3.36 4.16
C LEU A 97 12.51 2.78 5.56
N GLU A 98 13.08 3.59 6.44
CA GLU A 98 13.37 3.25 7.83
C GLU A 98 12.68 4.27 8.74
N PRO A 99 11.62 3.91 9.48
CA PRO A 99 10.86 4.85 10.31
C PRO A 99 11.68 5.62 11.36
N TYR A 100 12.84 5.09 11.76
CA TYR A 100 13.74 5.75 12.70
C TYR A 100 14.83 6.60 12.02
N ASP A 101 14.81 6.69 10.69
CA ASP A 101 15.66 7.55 9.87
C ASP A 101 14.80 8.65 9.22
N PRO A 102 15.10 9.94 9.44
CA PRO A 102 14.35 11.03 8.82
C PRO A 102 14.58 11.16 7.31
N GLU A 103 15.53 10.43 6.70
CA GLU A 103 15.79 10.50 5.26
C GLU A 103 14.62 9.95 4.45
N THR A 104 14.25 10.67 3.37
CA THR A 104 13.21 10.25 2.43
C THR A 104 13.79 10.02 1.05
N THR A 105 13.26 9.02 0.35
CA THR A 105 13.62 8.71 -1.03
C THR A 105 12.41 8.93 -1.94
N PRO A 106 12.58 9.53 -3.13
CA PRO A 106 11.49 9.65 -4.10
C PRO A 106 10.96 8.27 -4.51
N ALA A 107 9.65 8.08 -4.39
CA ALA A 107 8.94 6.86 -4.76
C ALA A 107 7.64 7.20 -5.50
N ARG A 108 7.05 6.20 -6.16
CA ARG A 108 5.80 6.36 -6.92
C ARG A 108 4.72 5.43 -6.39
N ILE A 109 3.54 5.97 -6.14
CA ILE A 109 2.37 5.21 -5.70
C ILE A 109 2.03 4.11 -6.72
N SER A 110 2.10 4.42 -8.02
CA SER A 110 1.84 3.44 -9.09
C SER A 110 2.83 2.27 -9.09
N ASP A 111 4.11 2.53 -8.85
CA ASP A 111 5.17 1.50 -8.77
C ASP A 111 4.94 0.63 -7.52
N ASP A 112 4.72 1.24 -6.36
CA ASP A 112 4.45 0.53 -5.11
C ASP A 112 3.18 -0.32 -5.18
N LEU A 113 2.06 0.22 -5.69
CA LEU A 113 0.81 -0.53 -5.86
C LEU A 113 0.99 -1.75 -6.77
N SER A 114 1.81 -1.62 -7.82
CA SER A 114 2.09 -2.72 -8.74
C SER A 114 3.00 -3.78 -8.11
N SER A 115 3.94 -3.36 -7.25
CA SER A 115 4.76 -4.28 -6.45
C SER A 115 3.91 -5.05 -5.44
N ILE A 116 3.07 -4.34 -4.66
CA ILE A 116 2.13 -4.95 -3.70
C ILE A 116 1.22 -5.96 -4.43
N ALA A 117 0.67 -5.58 -5.58
CA ALA A 117 -0.17 -6.46 -6.38
C ALA A 117 0.55 -7.72 -6.86
N THR A 118 1.84 -7.62 -7.21
CA THR A 118 2.66 -8.77 -7.61
C THR A 118 2.82 -9.75 -6.45
N ASP A 119 3.22 -9.26 -5.27
CA ASP A 119 3.41 -10.08 -4.08
C ASP A 119 2.11 -10.78 -3.64
N VAL A 120 1.00 -10.02 -3.61
CA VAL A 120 -0.32 -10.51 -3.23
C VAL A 120 -0.85 -11.53 -4.23
N ALA A 121 -0.72 -11.27 -5.54
CA ALA A 121 -1.15 -12.19 -6.58
C ALA A 121 -0.37 -13.51 -6.56
N ASN A 122 0.89 -13.50 -6.16
CA ASN A 122 1.68 -14.73 -6.09
C ASN A 122 1.18 -15.68 -4.99
N GLY A 123 0.93 -15.17 -3.78
CA GLY A 123 0.32 -16.00 -2.72
C GLY A 123 -1.09 -16.50 -3.09
N LEU A 124 -1.86 -15.71 -3.86
CA LEU A 124 -3.17 -16.14 -4.35
C LEU A 124 -3.10 -17.31 -5.34
N ARG A 125 -2.00 -17.47 -6.05
CA ARG A 125 -1.80 -18.61 -6.97
C ARG A 125 -1.55 -19.90 -6.19
N HIS A 126 -0.67 -19.86 -5.18
CA HIS A 126 -0.48 -20.97 -4.24
C HIS A 126 -1.80 -21.39 -3.58
N PHE A 127 -2.58 -20.40 -3.14
CA PHE A 127 -3.90 -20.64 -2.56
C PHE A 127 -4.84 -21.36 -3.55
N ARG A 128 -4.90 -20.91 -4.81
CA ARG A 128 -5.76 -21.50 -5.85
C ARG A 128 -5.33 -22.91 -6.26
N ASP A 129 -4.05 -23.24 -6.08
CA ASP A 129 -3.52 -24.59 -6.30
C ASP A 129 -3.74 -25.52 -5.09
N GLY A 130 -4.31 -24.99 -4.00
CA GLY A 130 -4.65 -25.74 -2.78
C GLY A 130 -3.53 -25.78 -1.74
N ASP A 131 -2.41 -25.09 -1.97
CA ASP A 131 -1.30 -25.00 -1.02
C ASP A 131 -1.48 -23.80 -0.06
N HIS A 132 -2.38 -23.98 0.89
CA HIS A 132 -2.77 -22.94 1.85
C HIS A 132 -1.61 -22.51 2.76
N THR A 133 -0.74 -23.44 3.15
CA THR A 133 0.42 -23.16 4.00
C THR A 133 1.46 -22.34 3.25
N GLU A 134 1.77 -22.72 2.01
CA GLU A 134 2.68 -21.96 1.15
C GLU A 134 2.13 -20.55 0.85
N ALA A 135 0.82 -20.43 0.59
CA ALA A 135 0.17 -19.14 0.38
C ALA A 135 0.32 -18.22 1.60
N LEU A 136 0.01 -18.72 2.80
CA LEU A 136 0.13 -17.97 4.04
C LEU A 136 1.57 -17.60 4.36
N TRP A 137 2.51 -18.52 4.15
CA TRP A 137 3.93 -18.23 4.27
C TRP A 137 4.36 -17.13 3.31
N TRP A 138 4.00 -17.22 2.03
CA TRP A 138 4.36 -16.22 1.03
C TRP A 138 3.81 -14.85 1.39
N TRP A 139 2.52 -14.75 1.72
CA TRP A 139 1.91 -13.48 2.11
C TRP A 139 2.52 -12.90 3.39
N GLN A 140 2.79 -13.72 4.41
CA GLN A 140 3.42 -13.26 5.64
C GLN A 140 4.85 -12.77 5.40
N TYR A 141 5.67 -13.57 4.71
CA TYR A 141 7.05 -13.21 4.38
C TYR A 141 7.11 -11.92 3.57
N SER A 142 6.37 -11.85 2.47
CA SER A 142 6.35 -10.67 1.59
C SER A 142 5.79 -9.44 2.30
N TYR A 143 4.85 -9.59 3.24
CA TYR A 143 4.34 -8.47 4.05
C TYR A 143 5.45 -7.87 4.90
N LEU A 144 6.16 -8.73 5.64
CA LEU A 144 7.18 -8.32 6.60
C LEU A 144 8.47 -7.83 5.93
N SER A 145 8.74 -8.27 4.70
CA SER A 145 9.99 -7.96 3.97
C SER A 145 9.84 -6.92 2.86
N SER A 146 8.62 -6.65 2.38
CA SER A 146 8.37 -5.85 1.18
C SER A 146 7.10 -5.00 1.33
N TRP A 147 5.93 -5.57 1.02
CA TRP A 147 4.73 -4.79 0.74
C TRP A 147 4.11 -4.12 1.97
N GLY A 148 4.47 -4.52 3.19
CA GLY A 148 4.08 -3.81 4.41
C GLY A 148 4.71 -2.40 4.49
N THR A 149 5.98 -2.27 4.07
CA THR A 149 6.67 -0.96 4.02
C THR A 149 6.11 -0.09 2.90
N SER A 150 6.03 -0.63 1.67
CA SER A 150 5.43 0.10 0.54
C SER A 150 3.97 0.48 0.81
N GLY A 151 3.18 -0.43 1.38
CA GLY A 151 1.78 -0.17 1.73
C GLY A 151 1.63 0.94 2.78
N SER A 152 2.54 1.03 3.75
CA SER A 152 2.55 2.12 4.74
C SER A 152 2.86 3.48 4.10
N GLY A 153 3.82 3.52 3.18
CA GLY A 153 4.16 4.72 2.42
C GLY A 153 3.00 5.19 1.54
N VAL A 154 2.43 4.27 0.76
CA VAL A 154 1.26 4.53 -0.11
C VAL A 154 0.05 4.98 0.71
N LEU A 155 -0.24 4.32 1.84
CA LEU A 155 -1.34 4.69 2.72
C LEU A 155 -1.20 6.13 3.22
N SER A 156 0.00 6.51 3.67
CA SER A 156 0.31 7.86 4.12
C SER A 156 0.14 8.90 3.00
N ALA A 157 0.66 8.60 1.81
CA ALA A 157 0.58 9.48 0.65
C ALA A 157 -0.89 9.71 0.22
N LEU A 158 -1.66 8.63 0.05
CA LEU A 158 -3.07 8.71 -0.34
C LEU A 158 -3.92 9.39 0.74
N HIS A 159 -3.67 9.09 2.03
CA HIS A 159 -4.34 9.76 3.13
C HIS A 159 -4.07 11.27 3.11
N SER A 160 -2.81 11.68 2.88
CA SER A 160 -2.45 13.09 2.73
C SER A 160 -3.25 13.77 1.63
N VAL A 161 -3.34 13.18 0.43
CA VAL A 161 -4.12 13.75 -0.68
C VAL A 161 -5.60 13.90 -0.32
N VAL A 162 -6.21 12.88 0.28
CA VAL A 162 -7.62 12.94 0.70
C VAL A 162 -7.84 13.98 1.80
N ALA A 163 -6.94 14.05 2.78
CA ALA A 163 -7.01 15.01 3.88
C ALA A 163 -6.95 16.44 3.35
N HIS A 164 -5.94 16.79 2.56
CA HIS A 164 -5.81 18.11 1.93
C HIS A 164 -7.04 18.44 1.09
N SER A 165 -7.51 17.52 0.23
CA SER A 165 -8.71 17.73 -0.58
C SER A 165 -10.00 18.00 0.24
N ARG A 166 -10.09 17.51 1.48
CA ARG A 166 -11.30 17.61 2.31
C ARG A 166 -11.21 18.70 3.38
N LEU A 167 -10.02 18.95 3.90
CA LEU A 167 -9.74 19.81 5.04
C LEU A 167 -9.19 21.17 4.61
N ASP A 168 -8.53 21.29 3.46
CA ASP A 168 -8.05 22.58 2.93
C ASP A 168 -9.19 23.42 2.34
N ARG A 169 -10.37 23.39 2.97
CA ARG A 169 -11.41 24.39 2.69
C ARG A 169 -10.85 25.74 3.12
N ASP A 170 -10.44 26.53 2.13
CA ASP A 170 -10.02 27.93 2.19
C ASP A 170 -9.61 28.33 3.61
N LEU A 171 -8.30 28.24 3.94
CA LEU A 171 -7.77 28.98 5.09
C LEU A 171 -8.39 30.37 5.02
N ASP A 172 -9.15 30.75 6.05
CA ASP A 172 -9.72 32.09 6.13
C ASP A 172 -8.52 33.05 5.94
N PRO A 173 -8.58 34.12 5.14
CA PRO A 173 -7.43 35.01 4.92
C PRO A 173 -6.67 35.40 6.21
N ILE A 174 -7.35 35.38 7.35
CA ILE A 174 -6.80 35.53 8.70
C ILE A 174 -5.83 34.40 9.08
N GLU A 175 -6.17 33.14 8.85
CA GLU A 175 -5.31 31.97 9.15
C GLU A 175 -4.08 31.94 8.24
N LEU A 176 -4.20 32.40 6.99
CA LEU A 176 -3.05 32.59 6.09
C LEU A 176 -2.09 33.68 6.59
N GLU A 177 -2.64 34.78 7.11
CA GLU A 177 -1.85 35.87 7.69
C GLU A 177 -1.12 35.39 8.96
N GLU A 178 -1.79 34.64 9.84
CA GLU A 178 -1.19 34.07 11.05
C GLU A 178 -0.05 33.07 10.75
N VAL A 179 -0.22 32.22 9.73
CA VAL A 179 0.83 31.28 9.29
C VAL A 179 2.03 32.03 8.69
N GLN A 180 1.79 33.09 7.91
CA GLN A 180 2.85 33.92 7.34
C GLN A 180 3.61 34.69 8.43
N GLU A 181 2.91 35.24 9.42
CA GLU A 181 3.51 35.91 10.58
C GLU A 181 4.36 34.94 11.41
N ALA A 182 3.85 33.74 11.71
CA ALA A 182 4.59 32.71 12.44
C ALA A 182 5.87 32.30 11.70
N SER A 183 5.80 32.12 10.38
CA SER A 183 6.96 31.76 9.56
C SER A 183 8.00 32.90 9.52
N ALA A 184 7.56 34.16 9.40
CA ALA A 184 8.44 35.32 9.43
C ALA A 184 9.14 35.52 10.80
N MET A 185 8.44 35.21 11.90
CA MET A 185 9.03 35.26 13.24
C MET A 185 10.15 34.22 13.39
N LEU A 186 9.95 33.01 12.87
CA LEU A 186 10.95 31.93 12.91
C LEU A 186 12.19 32.28 12.09
N ASP A 187 12.03 32.79 10.87
CA ASP A 187 13.15 33.23 10.03
C ASP A 187 13.94 34.38 10.70
N SER A 188 13.23 35.34 11.30
CA SER A 188 13.87 36.46 12.01
C SER A 188 14.60 36.06 13.30
N ALA A 189 14.25 34.91 13.88
CA ALA A 189 14.91 34.35 15.05
C ALA A 189 16.17 33.57 14.68
N SER A 190 16.17 32.91 13.51
CA SER A 190 17.35 32.25 12.94
C SER A 190 18.44 33.22 12.48
N ASP A 191 18.07 34.45 12.08
CA ASP A 191 19.02 35.47 11.59
C ASP A 191 19.70 36.30 12.71
N ARG A 192 19.38 36.02 13.99
CA ARG A 192 19.94 36.70 15.18
C ARG A 192 20.90 35.83 16.01
N GLY A 193 21.20 34.60 15.56
CA GLY A 193 22.20 33.71 16.16
C GLY A 193 23.52 33.75 15.42
#